data_AF-A1B670-F1
#
_entry.id   AF-A1B670-F1
#
_cell.length_a   1.000
_cell.length_b   1.000
_cell.length_c   1.000
_cell.angle_alpha   90.00
_cell.angle_beta   90.00
_cell.angle_gamma   90.00
#
_symmetry.space_group_name_H-M   'P 1'
#
loop_
_entity.id
_entity.type
_entity.pdbx_description
1 polymer ?
#
loop_
_entity_poly.entity_id
_entity_poly.type
_entity_poly.pdbx_seq_one_letter_code
_entity_poly.pdbx_strand_id
1 'polypeptide(L)'
;MDMMDRLAARIDGLEGRLIAHRRMLEKLLDLSSAEMRAEMLAWLEDREVMLDGQEDPGVVSGPEAALELALSDEMRLLHDRLAAAKGR
;
A
#
# COMPACT_ATOMS: atom_id res chain seq x y z
N MET A 1 -8.04 -3.48 -31.39
CA MET A 1 -7.83 -3.63 -29.94
C MET A 1 -8.80 -4.68 -29.47
N ASP A 2 -8.28 -5.85 -29.11
CA ASP A 2 -9.12 -6.94 -28.63
C ASP A 2 -9.60 -6.69 -27.19
N MET A 3 -10.34 -7.64 -26.60
CA MET A 3 -10.83 -7.50 -25.23
C MET A 3 -9.70 -7.52 -24.18
N MET A 4 -8.65 -8.31 -24.42
CA MET A 4 -7.50 -8.41 -23.54
C MET A 4 -6.68 -7.13 -23.55
N ASP A 5 -6.47 -6.53 -24.73
CA ASP A 5 -5.79 -5.24 -24.86
C ASP A 5 -6.52 -4.13 -24.07
N ARG A 6 -7.86 -4.10 -24.12
CA ARG A 6 -8.67 -3.12 -23.37
C ARG A 6 -8.61 -3.33 -21.87
N LEU A 7 -8.57 -4.60 -21.43
CA LEU A 7 -8.42 -4.94 -20.02
C LEU A 7 -7.05 -4.53 -19.50
N ALA A 8 -5.98 -4.85 -20.25
CA ALA A 8 -4.61 -4.44 -19.93
C ALA A 8 -4.50 -2.91 -19.82
N ALA A 9 -4.98 -2.17 -20.83
CA ALA A 9 -4.97 -0.70 -20.78
C ALA A 9 -5.74 -0.12 -19.58
N ARG A 10 -6.81 -0.79 -19.13
CA ARG A 10 -7.55 -0.37 -17.94
C ARG A 10 -6.80 -0.66 -16.64
N ILE A 11 -6.10 -1.80 -16.57
CA ILE A 11 -5.23 -2.16 -15.44
C ILE A 11 -4.06 -1.17 -15.35
N ASP A 12 -3.36 -0.91 -16.45
CA ASP A 12 -2.27 0.07 -16.50
C ASP A 12 -2.76 1.46 -16.07
N GLY A 13 -3.95 1.85 -16.50
CA GLY A 13 -4.57 3.10 -16.09
C GLY A 13 -4.93 3.15 -14.58
N LEU A 14 -5.27 2.01 -13.97
CA LEU A 14 -5.48 1.92 -12.52
C LEU A 14 -4.17 1.97 -11.76
N GLU A 15 -3.15 1.25 -12.21
CA GLU A 15 -1.81 1.26 -11.64
C GLU A 15 -1.21 2.66 -11.66
N GLY A 16 -1.29 3.37 -12.79
CA GLY A 16 -0.83 4.76 -12.89
C GLY A 16 -1.51 5.71 -11.91
N ARG A 17 -2.81 5.52 -11.64
CA ARG A 17 -3.54 6.30 -10.63
C ARG A 17 -3.09 5.97 -9.20
N LEU A 18 -2.88 4.69 -8.90
CA LEU A 18 -2.37 4.26 -7.59
C LEU A 18 -0.98 4.85 -7.31
N ILE A 19 -0.07 4.77 -8.28
CA ILE A 19 1.26 5.38 -8.18
C ILE A 19 1.17 6.89 -7.96
N ALA A 20 0.28 7.58 -8.67
CA ALA A 20 0.08 9.02 -8.49
C ALA A 20 -0.42 9.37 -7.07
N HIS A 21 -1.39 8.60 -6.55
CA HIS A 21 -1.88 8.78 -5.19
C HIS A 21 -0.79 8.50 -4.14
N ARG A 22 -0.01 7.42 -4.29
CA ARG A 22 1.11 7.11 -3.38
C ARG A 22 2.11 8.26 -3.32
N ARG A 23 2.57 8.75 -4.48
CA ARG A 23 3.50 9.89 -4.55
C ARG A 23 2.94 11.15 -3.92
N MET A 24 1.65 11.42 -4.10
CA MET A 24 0.99 12.56 -3.47
C MET A 24 0.95 12.41 -1.95
N LEU A 25 0.61 11.22 -1.44
CA LEU A 25 0.60 10.93 -0.01
C LEU A 25 2.00 11.05 0.60
N GLU A 26 3.02 10.48 -0.05
CA GLU A 26 4.43 10.63 0.35
C GLU A 26 4.82 12.11 0.45
N LYS A 27 4.42 12.93 -0.53
CA LYS A 27 4.70 14.37 -0.51
C LYS A 27 3.99 15.09 0.64
N LEU A 28 2.76 14.71 0.96
CA LEU A 28 2.03 15.25 2.10
C LEU A 28 2.69 14.86 3.43
N LEU A 29 3.17 13.63 3.55
CA LEU A 29 3.90 13.15 4.73
C LEU A 29 5.26 13.84 4.91
N ASP A 30 5.96 14.15 3.81
CA ASP A 30 7.19 14.94 3.85
C ASP A 30 6.95 16.38 4.34
N LEU A 31 5.77 16.93 4.05
CA LEU A 31 5.39 18.30 4.45
C LEU A 31 4.72 18.35 5.83
N SER A 32 4.35 17.21 6.42
CA SER A 32 3.66 17.17 7.71
C SER A 32 4.60 17.41 8.88
N SER A 33 4.04 17.55 10.09
CA SER A 33 4.83 17.65 11.32
C SER A 33 5.45 16.31 11.71
N ALA A 34 6.45 16.35 12.59
CA ALA A 34 7.03 15.13 13.16
C ALA A 34 5.99 14.33 13.97
N GLU A 35 5.12 15.00 14.74
CA GLU A 35 4.03 14.35 15.47
C GLU A 35 3.08 13.60 14.53
N MET A 36 2.62 14.23 13.44
CA MET A 36 1.71 13.58 12.49
C MET A 36 2.35 12.33 11.85
N ARG A 37 3.64 12.40 11.50
CA ARG A 37 4.36 11.23 10.98
C ARG A 37 4.47 10.11 12.02
N ALA A 38 4.70 10.46 13.29
CA ALA A 38 4.78 9.48 14.37
C ALA A 38 3.42 8.82 14.64
N GLU A 39 2.32 9.58 14.65
CA GLU A 39 0.97 9.03 14.78
C GLU A 39 0.60 8.12 13.61
N MET A 40 0.92 8.53 12.37
CA MET A 40 0.69 7.71 11.19
C MET A 40 1.49 6.40 11.23
N LEU A 41 2.76 6.47 11.66
CA LEU A 41 3.59 5.27 11.80
C LEU A 41 3.02 4.32 12.85
N ALA A 42 2.62 4.82 14.02
CA ALA A 42 1.99 4.01 15.06
C ALA A 42 0.68 3.36 14.58
N TRP A 43 -0.12 4.08 13.78
CA TRP A 43 -1.33 3.53 13.18
C TRP A 43 -1.05 2.43 12.14
N LEU A 44 0.05 2.54 11.39
CA LEU A 44 0.47 1.49 10.45
C LEU A 44 0.99 0.25 11.18
N GLU A 45 1.79 0.41 12.23
CA GLU A 45 2.33 -0.68 13.04
C GLU A 45 1.22 -1.51 13.71
N ASP A 46 0.15 -0.87 14.22
CA ASP A 46 -1.01 -1.57 14.80
C ASP A 46 -1.72 -2.48 13.78
N ARG A 47 -1.64 -2.14 12.49
CA ARG A 47 -2.29 -2.87 11.39
C ARG A 47 -1.41 -3.95 10.80
N GLU A 48 -0.09 -3.78 10.78
CA GLU A 48 0.86 -4.84 10.39
C GLU A 48 0.72 -6.05 11.33
N VAL A 49 0.54 -5.84 12.64
CA VAL A 49 0.34 -6.92 13.62
C VAL A 49 -0.95 -7.72 13.35
N MET A 50 -1.96 -7.12 12.72
CA MET A 50 -3.19 -7.84 12.32
C MET A 50 -3.01 -8.66 11.03
N LEU A 51 -2.04 -8.33 10.17
CA LEU A 51 -1.82 -8.98 8.87
C LEU A 51 -0.92 -10.22 8.98
N ASP A 52 0.13 -10.17 9.83
CA ASP A 52 1.08 -11.29 10.01
C ASP A 52 0.48 -12.55 10.69
N GLY A 53 -0.75 -12.47 11.20
CA GLY A 53 -1.40 -13.56 11.95
C GLY A 53 -2.22 -14.56 11.13
N GLN A 54 -2.32 -14.41 9.80
CA GLN A 54 -3.24 -15.19 8.94
C GLN A 54 -2.61 -15.75 7.65
N GLU A 55 -1.28 -15.80 7.51
CA GLU A 55 -0.66 -16.46 6.35
C GLU A 55 -0.53 -17.98 6.57
N ASP A 56 -1.64 -18.71 6.38
CA ASP A 56 -1.57 -20.16 6.18
C ASP A 56 -1.00 -20.42 4.77
N PRO A 57 0.20 -21.01 4.61
CA PRO A 57 0.92 -21.14 3.33
C PRO A 57 0.19 -21.99 2.26
N GLY A 58 -1.00 -22.51 2.57
CA GLY A 58 -1.84 -23.30 1.67
C GLY A 58 -3.10 -22.60 1.13
N VAL A 59 -3.42 -21.37 1.53
CA VAL A 59 -4.71 -20.72 1.16
C VAL A 59 -4.48 -19.41 0.42
N VAL A 60 -4.28 -19.47 -0.89
CA VAL A 60 -4.61 -18.33 -1.76
C VAL A 60 -5.20 -18.88 -3.05
N SER A 61 -6.52 -18.74 -3.26
CA SER A 61 -7.16 -18.96 -4.56
C SER A 61 -8.54 -18.29 -4.64
N GLY A 62 -8.60 -16.99 -4.39
CA GLY A 62 -9.81 -16.18 -4.58
C GLY A 62 -9.47 -14.74 -4.99
N PRO A 63 -10.27 -14.08 -5.86
CA PRO A 63 -10.09 -12.66 -6.21
C PRO A 63 -10.04 -11.72 -4.99
N GLU A 64 -10.71 -12.09 -3.90
CA GLU A 64 -10.74 -11.35 -2.64
C GLU A 64 -9.37 -11.33 -1.96
N ALA A 65 -8.65 -12.46 -1.96
CA ALA A 65 -7.30 -12.56 -1.40
C ALA A 65 -6.29 -11.71 -2.19
N ALA A 66 -6.46 -11.58 -3.51
CA ALA A 66 -5.60 -10.74 -4.33
C ALA A 66 -5.75 -9.24 -4.00
N LEU A 67 -6.97 -8.81 -3.67
CA LEU A 67 -7.22 -7.43 -3.24
C LEU A 67 -6.61 -7.16 -1.86
N GLU A 68 -6.79 -8.08 -0.91
CA GLU A 68 -6.24 -7.96 0.44
C GLU A 68 -4.71 -7.94 0.43
N LEU A 69 -4.07 -8.79 -0.39
CA LEU A 69 -2.62 -8.79 -0.59
C LEU A 69 -2.13 -7.45 -1.18
N ALA A 70 -2.81 -6.94 -2.22
CA ALA A 70 -2.45 -5.65 -2.82
C ALA A 70 -2.60 -4.48 -1.83
N LEU A 71 -3.61 -4.53 -0.95
CA LEU A 71 -3.78 -3.55 0.11
C LEU A 71 -2.67 -3.67 1.16
N SER A 72 -2.33 -4.89 1.58
CA SER A 72 -1.25 -5.16 2.53
C SER A 72 0.09 -4.62 2.01
N ASP A 73 0.42 -4.92 0.75
CA ASP A 73 1.63 -4.44 0.10
C ASP A 73 1.70 -2.91 0.06
N GLU A 74 0.59 -2.22 -0.26
CA GLU A 74 0.55 -0.76 -0.28
C GLU A 74 0.83 -0.17 1.11
N MET A 75 0.24 -0.75 2.15
CA MET A 75 0.38 -0.29 3.53
C MET A 75 1.80 -0.47 4.04
N ARG A 76 2.43 -1.62 3.73
CA ARG A 76 3.84 -1.90 4.02
C ARG A 76 4.77 -0.90 3.35
N LEU A 77 4.54 -0.55 2.08
CA LEU A 77 5.34 0.45 1.37
C LEU A 77 5.27 1.83 2.04
N LEU A 78 4.10 2.24 2.52
CA LEU A 78 3.93 3.50 3.25
C LEU A 78 4.60 3.47 4.62
N HIS A 79 4.52 2.33 5.32
CA HIS A 79 5.21 2.10 6.59
C HIS A 79 6.73 2.25 6.41
N ASP A 80 7.33 1.51 5.47
CA ASP A 80 8.77 1.55 5.18
C ASP A 80 9.24 2.98 4.87
N ARG A 81 8.43 3.73 4.10
CA ARG A 81 8.74 5.11 3.73
C ARG A 81 8.73 6.07 4.92
N LEU A 82 7.83 5.88 5.88
CA LEU A 82 7.75 6.68 7.10
C LEU A 82 8.85 6.30 8.09
N ALA A 83 9.12 5.01 8.27
CA ALA A 83 10.20 4.50 9.10
C ALA A 83 11.56 5.06 8.62
N ALA A 84 11.82 5.08 7.31
CA ALA A 84 13.02 5.67 6.73
C ALA A 84 13.11 7.21 6.86
N ALA A 85 11.99 7.90 7.08
CA ALA A 85 11.97 9.35 7.31
C ALA A 85 12.30 9.72 8.77
N LYS A 86 12.00 8.84 9.73
CA LYS A 86 12.29 9.03 11.17
C LYS A 86 13.80 9.06 11.48
N GLY A 87 14.61 8.39 10.65
CA GLY A 87 16.07 8.33 10.79
C GLY A 87 16.84 9.53 10.26
N ARG A 88 16.15 10.55 9.73
CA ARG A 88 16.72 11.80 9.22
C ARG A 88 16.33 12.98 10.10
#